data_AF-A0A965B6B4-F1
#
_entry.id   AF-A0A965B6B4-F1
#
_cell.length_a   1.000
_cell.length_b   1.000
_cell.length_c   1.000
_cell.angle_alpha   90.00
_cell.angle_beta   90.00
_cell.angle_gamma   90.00
#
_symmetry.space_group_name_H-M   'P 1'
#
loop_
_entity.id
_entity.type
_entity.pdbx_description
1 polymer ?
#
loop_
_entity_poly.entity_id
_entity_poly.type
_entity_poly.pdbx_seq_one_letter_code
_entity_poly.pdbx_strand_id
1 'polypeptide(L)'
;MKSPAAIPLTGSLNEKSFLISTTTEGVYVWFNLIEDPGLDPMSGDRGIRIDYHLSDSGYALAPLIAAALDADAAFSATFDGATVSVTNTVAGQTLYGSLDVDSGFIISNPVVGAAPVHALEGKELVLLNGAGQRVNVGFSLAGNVGNIAVTLPASTQTAAQIAALMQPLIHAHADFSATVSGAEVTVTNAANGLVTDSTISSADPSTTGFTVAVLTAGKTGALTYVLVDETQIASEAGWRELPTVIGFSAINSTGTNQTIGSGAYTKLNFVTQSWDSHNQYEPTLSRFICRVPGKYLFAGQIDLANTSTSSTRKILQFHKGSVGVYATSVKIIADITVATP
;
A
#
# COMPACT_ATOMS: atom_id res chain seq x y z
N MET A 1 -37.39 4.62 -21.40
CA MET A 1 -36.94 4.08 -20.10
C MET A 1 -37.44 5.02 -19.03
N LYS A 2 -37.99 4.50 -17.93
CA LYS A 2 -38.45 5.35 -16.80
C LYS A 2 -37.18 5.83 -16.08
N SER A 3 -36.93 7.14 -16.02
CA SER A 3 -35.82 7.65 -15.22
C SER A 3 -35.99 7.16 -13.78
N PRO A 4 -34.93 6.65 -13.13
CA PRO A 4 -34.97 6.32 -11.72
C PRO A 4 -35.46 7.53 -10.92
N ALA A 5 -36.23 7.27 -9.86
CA ALA A 5 -36.75 8.32 -9.00
C ALA A 5 -35.56 9.10 -8.39
N ALA A 6 -35.61 10.43 -8.48
CA ALA A 6 -34.61 11.29 -7.89
C ALA A 6 -34.50 11.00 -6.39
N ILE A 7 -33.29 10.68 -5.92
CA ILE A 7 -33.01 10.61 -4.49
C ILE A 7 -32.79 12.06 -4.04
N PRO A 8 -33.67 12.61 -3.15
CA PRO A 8 -33.47 13.95 -2.64
C PRO A 8 -32.22 14.01 -1.76
N LEU A 9 -31.48 15.12 -1.84
CA LEU A 9 -30.37 15.38 -0.92
C LEU A 9 -30.93 15.48 0.50
N THR A 10 -30.40 14.68 1.43
CA THR A 10 -30.80 14.76 2.85
C THR A 10 -30.00 15.87 3.52
N GLY A 11 -30.52 17.09 3.49
CA GLY A 11 -29.93 18.26 4.15
C GLY A 11 -29.08 19.14 3.22
N SER A 12 -28.56 20.22 3.79
CA SER A 12 -27.69 21.16 3.08
C SER A 12 -26.27 20.60 2.99
N LEU A 13 -25.69 20.64 1.79
CA LEU A 13 -24.27 20.44 1.56
C LEU A 13 -23.45 21.72 1.76
N ASN A 14 -24.06 22.87 2.10
CA ASN A 14 -23.35 24.13 2.24
C ASN A 14 -22.17 23.99 3.22
N GLU A 15 -21.00 24.48 2.83
CA GLU A 15 -19.74 24.39 3.60
C GLU A 15 -19.22 22.95 3.82
N LYS A 16 -19.82 21.94 3.18
CA LYS A 16 -19.28 20.58 3.14
C LYS A 16 -18.24 20.45 2.03
N SER A 17 -17.27 19.57 2.26
CA SER A 17 -16.22 19.28 1.29
C SER A 17 -15.76 17.82 1.33
N PHE A 18 -15.10 17.39 0.26
CA PHE A 18 -14.34 16.15 0.19
C PHE A 18 -12.97 16.41 -0.43
N LEU A 19 -12.04 15.48 -0.23
CA LEU A 19 -10.67 15.59 -0.73
C LEU A 19 -10.45 14.69 -1.95
N ILE A 20 -9.83 15.27 -2.98
CA ILE A 20 -9.21 14.59 -4.10
C ILE A 20 -7.73 15.00 -4.15
N SER A 21 -6.93 14.31 -4.96
CA SER A 21 -5.52 14.67 -5.10
C SER A 21 -5.00 14.36 -6.48
N THR A 22 -4.04 15.16 -6.90
CA THR A 22 -3.14 14.82 -7.98
C THR A 22 -1.95 14.04 -7.41
N THR A 23 -0.88 13.90 -8.18
CA THR A 23 0.37 13.30 -7.73
C THR A 23 1.21 14.23 -6.87
N THR A 24 0.94 15.53 -6.89
CA THR A 24 1.77 16.56 -6.24
C THR A 24 1.02 17.41 -5.22
N GLU A 25 -0.30 17.43 -5.27
CA GLU A 25 -1.11 18.27 -4.37
C GLU A 25 -2.46 17.64 -4.00
N GLY A 26 -2.95 17.99 -2.82
CA GLY A 26 -4.33 17.76 -2.42
C GLY A 26 -5.22 18.92 -2.88
N VAL A 27 -6.43 18.59 -3.31
CA VAL A 27 -7.46 19.53 -3.74
C VAL A 27 -8.74 19.19 -3.00
N TYR A 28 -9.39 20.18 -2.39
CA TYR A 28 -10.71 19.95 -1.80
C TYR A 28 -11.80 20.43 -2.75
N VAL A 29 -12.89 19.68 -2.82
CA VAL A 29 -14.08 20.05 -3.55
C VAL A 29 -15.14 20.40 -2.54
N TRP A 30 -15.74 21.60 -2.63
CA TRP A 30 -16.69 22.09 -1.64
C TRP A 30 -17.97 22.61 -2.28
N PHE A 31 -19.06 22.55 -1.52
CA PHE A 31 -20.40 22.89 -1.99
C PHE A 31 -20.84 24.25 -1.46
N ASN A 32 -21.31 25.10 -2.36
CA ASN A 32 -21.82 26.43 -2.07
C ASN A 32 -23.30 26.52 -2.46
N LEU A 33 -24.15 26.77 -1.47
CA LEU A 33 -25.58 26.92 -1.71
C LEU A 33 -25.86 28.30 -2.33
N ILE A 34 -26.43 28.34 -3.53
CA ILE A 34 -26.65 29.59 -4.25
C ILE A 34 -27.60 30.53 -3.50
N GLU A 35 -28.63 29.98 -2.85
CA GLU A 35 -29.61 30.76 -2.10
C GLU A 35 -29.08 31.33 -0.77
N ASP A 36 -28.02 30.74 -0.22
CA ASP A 36 -27.40 31.15 1.04
C ASP A 36 -25.88 30.84 0.99
N PRO A 37 -25.09 31.68 0.30
CA PRO A 37 -23.69 31.38 0.03
C PRO A 37 -22.88 31.19 1.32
N GLY A 38 -22.21 30.04 1.41
CA GLY A 38 -21.35 29.69 2.54
C GLY A 38 -19.95 30.32 2.43
N LEU A 39 -19.17 30.21 3.50
CA LEU A 39 -17.74 30.51 3.43
C LEU A 39 -16.97 29.27 2.95
N ASP A 40 -15.90 29.53 2.19
CA ASP A 40 -14.95 28.50 1.82
C ASP A 40 -14.40 27.81 3.09
N PRO A 41 -14.61 26.49 3.26
CA PRO A 41 -14.30 25.81 4.51
C PRO A 41 -12.79 25.64 4.77
N MET A 42 -11.93 25.83 3.75
CA MET A 42 -10.49 25.53 3.86
C MET A 42 -9.64 26.63 3.22
N SER A 43 -9.50 27.74 3.94
CA SER A 43 -8.67 28.85 3.47
C SER A 43 -7.19 28.44 3.37
N GLY A 44 -6.63 28.43 2.16
CA GLY A 44 -5.19 28.27 1.93
C GLY A 44 -4.81 27.07 1.04
N ASP A 45 -5.72 26.11 0.86
CA ASP A 45 -5.55 25.03 -0.10
C ASP A 45 -6.23 25.36 -1.43
N ARG A 46 -5.95 24.56 -2.47
CA ARG A 46 -6.62 24.67 -3.76
C ARG A 46 -8.02 24.07 -3.66
N GLY A 47 -9.05 24.90 -3.84
CA GLY A 47 -10.45 24.50 -3.77
C GLY A 47 -11.15 24.50 -5.14
N ILE A 48 -12.01 23.50 -5.37
CA ILE A 48 -12.97 23.46 -6.48
C ILE A 48 -14.37 23.68 -5.90
N ARG A 49 -15.03 24.77 -6.29
CA ARG A 49 -16.36 25.13 -5.80
C ARG A 49 -17.46 24.52 -6.67
N ILE A 50 -18.44 23.89 -6.05
CA ILE A 50 -19.68 23.41 -6.67
C ILE A 50 -20.84 24.30 -6.22
N ASP A 51 -21.29 25.18 -7.10
CA ASP A 51 -22.50 25.96 -6.87
C ASP A 51 -23.74 25.08 -7.12
N TYR A 52 -24.66 24.99 -6.16
CA TYR A 52 -25.87 24.16 -6.24
C TYR A 52 -27.09 24.82 -5.60
N HIS A 53 -28.28 24.33 -5.93
CA HIS A 53 -29.55 24.73 -5.31
C HIS A 53 -30.02 23.69 -4.29
N LEU A 54 -30.70 24.12 -3.21
CA LEU A 54 -31.22 23.19 -2.19
C LEU A 54 -32.23 22.18 -2.79
N SER A 55 -32.90 22.55 -3.88
CA SER A 55 -33.83 21.69 -4.60
C SER A 55 -33.16 20.69 -5.55
N ASP A 56 -31.85 20.75 -5.74
CA ASP A 56 -31.14 19.81 -6.61
C ASP A 56 -31.18 18.41 -6.02
N SER A 57 -31.41 17.43 -6.89
CA SER A 57 -31.26 16.02 -6.56
C SER A 57 -29.84 15.56 -6.87
N GLY A 58 -29.43 14.37 -6.39
CA GLY A 58 -28.14 13.79 -6.78
C GLY A 58 -27.95 13.70 -8.30
N TYR A 59 -29.02 13.51 -9.08
CA TYR A 59 -28.99 13.51 -10.55
C TYR A 59 -28.75 14.89 -11.16
N ALA A 60 -29.23 15.96 -10.51
CA ALA A 60 -28.98 17.33 -10.95
C ALA A 60 -27.59 17.81 -10.51
N LEU A 61 -27.11 17.33 -9.36
CA LEU A 61 -25.82 17.70 -8.79
C LEU A 61 -24.64 17.02 -9.48
N ALA A 62 -24.75 15.74 -9.86
CA ALA A 62 -23.66 14.99 -10.51
C ALA A 62 -23.06 15.68 -11.76
N PRO A 63 -23.85 16.20 -12.73
CA PRO A 63 -23.28 16.92 -13.87
C PRO A 63 -22.62 18.25 -13.48
N LEU A 64 -23.07 18.92 -12.41
CA LEU A 64 -22.42 20.14 -11.89
C LEU A 64 -21.05 19.83 -11.31
N ILE A 65 -20.94 18.73 -10.54
CA ILE A 65 -19.66 18.25 -10.02
C ILE A 65 -18.71 17.89 -11.17
N ALA A 66 -19.18 17.12 -12.15
CA ALA A 66 -18.35 16.72 -13.29
C ALA A 66 -17.84 17.94 -14.07
N ALA A 67 -18.71 18.90 -14.37
CA ALA A 67 -18.32 20.11 -15.10
C ALA A 67 -17.29 20.97 -14.34
N ALA A 68 -17.42 21.09 -13.01
CA ALA A 68 -16.45 21.82 -12.20
C ALA A 68 -15.09 21.12 -12.14
N LEU A 69 -15.08 19.79 -12.08
CA LEU A 69 -13.85 18.99 -12.12
C LEU A 69 -13.18 19.02 -13.51
N ASP A 70 -13.94 18.94 -14.59
CA ASP A 70 -13.42 19.03 -15.98
C ASP A 70 -12.85 20.43 -16.30
N ALA A 71 -13.33 21.48 -15.63
CA ALA A 71 -12.76 22.82 -15.74
C ALA A 71 -11.34 22.90 -15.14
N ASP A 72 -10.99 21.97 -14.26
CA ASP A 72 -9.66 21.84 -13.69
C ASP A 72 -8.78 20.91 -14.53
N ALA A 73 -7.73 21.44 -15.15
CA ALA A 73 -6.89 20.68 -16.08
C ALA A 73 -6.23 19.42 -15.46
N ALA A 74 -6.16 19.31 -14.13
CA ALA A 74 -5.60 18.15 -13.44
C ALA A 74 -6.58 16.97 -13.32
N PHE A 75 -7.85 17.19 -13.64
CA PHE A 75 -8.90 16.18 -13.52
C PHE A 75 -9.72 16.05 -14.80
N SER A 76 -10.30 14.87 -15.00
CA SER A 76 -11.44 14.69 -15.88
C SER A 76 -12.52 13.93 -15.13
N ALA A 77 -13.78 14.22 -15.42
CA ALA A 77 -14.91 13.62 -14.73
C ALA A 77 -15.98 13.16 -15.71
N THR A 78 -16.59 12.03 -15.39
CA THR A 78 -17.79 11.53 -16.06
C THR A 78 -18.85 11.25 -15.00
N PHE A 79 -20.11 11.20 -15.40
CA PHE A 79 -21.19 10.88 -14.48
C PHE A 79 -22.14 9.85 -15.10
N ASP A 80 -22.67 8.96 -14.27
CA ASP A 80 -23.75 8.04 -14.60
C ASP A 80 -24.81 8.11 -13.51
N GLY A 81 -25.95 8.71 -13.86
CA GLY A 81 -27.00 9.03 -12.90
C GLY A 81 -26.53 9.99 -11.81
N ALA A 82 -26.45 9.50 -10.57
CA ALA A 82 -25.99 10.25 -9.40
C ALA A 82 -24.57 9.86 -8.95
N THR A 83 -23.82 9.13 -9.78
CA THR A 83 -22.42 8.74 -9.50
C THR A 83 -21.50 9.58 -10.36
N VAL A 84 -20.43 10.11 -9.77
CA VAL A 84 -19.38 10.85 -10.48
C VAL A 84 -18.09 10.02 -10.43
N SER A 85 -17.55 9.71 -11.60
CA SER A 85 -16.25 9.06 -11.77
C SER A 85 -15.23 10.12 -12.15
N VAL A 86 -14.31 10.40 -11.23
CA VAL A 86 -13.21 11.34 -11.43
C VAL A 86 -12.00 10.56 -11.96
N THR A 87 -11.10 11.19 -12.70
CA THR A 87 -9.82 10.65 -13.17
C THR A 87 -8.77 11.73 -13.00
N ASN A 88 -7.62 11.37 -12.41
CA ASN A 88 -6.47 12.28 -12.35
C ASN A 88 -5.75 12.22 -13.71
N THR A 89 -5.68 13.35 -14.41
CA THR A 89 -5.03 13.43 -15.74
C THR A 89 -3.51 13.53 -15.62
N VAL A 90 -2.99 13.83 -14.42
CA VAL A 90 -1.56 13.88 -14.13
C VAL A 90 -1.03 12.48 -13.86
N ALA A 91 -0.05 12.04 -14.66
CA ALA A 91 0.55 10.71 -14.53
C ALA A 91 1.29 10.54 -13.19
N GLY A 92 1.12 9.36 -12.57
CA GLY A 92 1.79 8.96 -11.32
C GLY A 92 0.81 8.65 -10.18
N GLN A 93 1.36 8.28 -9.02
CA GLN A 93 0.56 7.89 -7.84
C GLN A 93 -0.11 9.11 -7.20
N THR A 94 -1.41 9.02 -6.91
CA THR A 94 -2.13 10.06 -6.18
C THR A 94 -1.69 10.10 -4.71
N LEU A 95 -1.66 11.29 -4.10
CA LEU A 95 -1.28 11.46 -2.69
C LEU A 95 -2.28 10.83 -1.72
N TYR A 96 -3.57 10.87 -2.06
CA TYR A 96 -4.66 10.33 -1.24
C TYR A 96 -5.53 9.37 -2.07
N GLY A 97 -6.09 8.36 -1.42
CA GLY A 97 -7.30 7.70 -1.94
C GLY A 97 -8.49 8.64 -1.77
N SER A 98 -9.43 8.67 -2.72
CA SER A 98 -10.63 9.51 -2.58
C SER A 98 -11.43 9.09 -1.34
N LEU A 99 -11.64 10.02 -0.41
CA LEU A 99 -12.47 9.82 0.77
C LEU A 99 -13.75 10.65 0.62
N ASP A 100 -14.84 10.00 0.20
CA ASP A 100 -16.18 10.57 0.36
C ASP A 100 -16.65 10.26 1.77
N VAL A 101 -16.94 11.32 2.54
CA VAL A 101 -17.22 11.16 3.97
C VAL A 101 -18.70 11.24 4.32
N ASP A 102 -19.60 11.82 3.51
CA ASP A 102 -21.05 11.91 3.85
C ASP A 102 -21.92 12.68 2.81
N SER A 103 -21.67 12.58 1.51
CA SER A 103 -22.27 13.51 0.53
C SER A 103 -23.59 13.06 -0.14
N GLY A 104 -24.00 11.79 0.02
CA GLY A 104 -25.24 11.27 -0.57
C GLY A 104 -25.14 10.93 -2.07
N PHE A 105 -23.96 11.05 -2.68
CA PHE A 105 -23.59 10.58 -4.01
C PHE A 105 -22.28 9.77 -3.92
N ILE A 106 -22.01 8.87 -4.88
CA ILE A 106 -20.79 8.06 -4.86
C ILE A 106 -19.73 8.71 -5.74
N ILE A 107 -18.56 8.96 -5.18
CA ILE A 107 -17.34 9.26 -5.94
C ILE A 107 -16.58 7.95 -6.14
N SER A 108 -16.56 7.43 -7.36
CA SER A 108 -15.76 6.25 -7.68
C SER A 108 -14.32 6.67 -7.98
N ASN A 109 -13.35 5.97 -7.37
CA ASN A 109 -11.92 6.28 -7.37
C ASN A 109 -11.38 6.88 -8.68
N PRO A 110 -10.46 7.87 -8.60
CA PRO A 110 -9.65 8.24 -9.73
C PRO A 110 -8.90 7.04 -10.29
N VAL A 111 -9.14 6.72 -11.56
CA VAL A 111 -8.23 5.85 -12.31
C VAL A 111 -6.89 6.58 -12.31
N VAL A 112 -5.87 5.95 -11.71
CA VAL A 112 -4.52 6.47 -11.71
C VAL A 112 -4.07 6.57 -13.17
N GLY A 113 -3.70 7.77 -13.64
CA GLY A 113 -3.07 7.91 -14.94
C GLY A 113 -1.90 6.93 -15.03
N ALA A 114 -1.91 6.06 -16.05
CA ALA A 114 -1.02 4.90 -16.17
C ALA A 114 0.38 5.23 -15.66
N ALA A 115 0.78 4.61 -14.55
CA ALA A 115 2.05 4.90 -13.92
C ALA A 115 3.17 4.67 -14.96
N PRO A 116 4.07 5.65 -15.20
CA PRO A 116 5.26 5.36 -15.98
C PRO A 116 6.04 4.25 -15.25
N VAL A 117 6.65 3.32 -16.00
CA VAL A 117 7.22 2.04 -15.52
C VAL A 117 8.51 2.22 -14.68
N HIS A 118 8.58 3.27 -13.86
CA HIS A 118 9.56 3.42 -12.80
C HIS A 118 9.39 2.38 -11.68
N ALA A 119 8.25 1.66 -11.64
CA ALA A 119 7.95 0.61 -10.66
C ALA A 119 8.96 -0.56 -10.64
N LEU A 120 9.76 -0.72 -11.70
CA LEU A 120 10.75 -1.80 -11.79
C LEU A 120 12.15 -1.37 -11.33
N GLU A 121 12.45 -0.08 -11.16
CA GLU A 121 13.80 0.35 -10.74
C GLU A 121 14.18 -0.28 -9.39
N GLY A 122 15.32 -0.97 -9.35
CA GLY A 122 15.80 -1.64 -8.13
C GLY A 122 15.08 -2.95 -7.77
N LYS A 123 14.14 -3.41 -8.59
CA LYS A 123 13.57 -4.76 -8.47
C LYS A 123 14.52 -5.80 -9.08
N GLU A 124 14.48 -7.02 -8.57
CA GLU A 124 15.32 -8.14 -9.02
C GLU A 124 14.44 -9.34 -9.37
N LEU A 125 14.59 -9.87 -10.58
CA LEU A 125 14.06 -11.19 -10.97
C LEU A 125 15.15 -12.22 -10.69
N VAL A 126 14.89 -13.14 -9.77
CA VAL A 126 15.83 -14.22 -9.42
C VAL A 126 15.41 -15.50 -10.13
N LEU A 127 16.26 -15.99 -11.04
CA LEU A 127 16.14 -17.28 -11.70
C LEU A 127 17.12 -18.27 -11.07
N LEU A 128 16.76 -19.55 -10.98
CA LEU A 128 17.68 -20.62 -10.62
C LEU A 128 17.95 -21.52 -11.82
N ASN A 129 19.24 -21.78 -12.10
CA ASN A 129 19.60 -22.76 -13.14
C ASN A 129 19.49 -24.20 -12.62
N GLY A 130 19.71 -25.18 -13.50
CA GLY A 130 19.62 -26.60 -13.13
C GLY A 130 20.65 -27.08 -12.10
N ALA A 131 21.66 -26.26 -11.80
CA ALA A 131 22.66 -26.49 -10.75
C ALA A 131 22.34 -25.75 -9.43
N GLY A 132 21.20 -25.05 -9.34
CA GLY A 132 20.82 -24.25 -8.18
C GLY A 132 21.59 -22.93 -8.04
N GLN A 133 22.31 -22.50 -9.08
CA GLN A 133 22.96 -21.20 -9.10
C GLN A 133 21.94 -20.10 -9.36
N ARG A 134 22.07 -18.98 -8.64
CA ARG A 134 21.23 -17.79 -8.80
C ARG A 134 21.67 -16.97 -10.00
N VAL A 135 20.73 -16.66 -10.88
CA VAL A 135 20.84 -15.68 -11.96
C VAL A 135 19.91 -14.54 -11.64
N ASN A 136 20.50 -13.38 -11.35
CA ASN A 136 19.76 -12.19 -10.99
C ASN A 136 19.62 -11.29 -12.22
N VAL A 137 18.38 -10.95 -12.56
CA VAL A 137 18.03 -9.97 -13.59
C VAL A 137 17.61 -8.68 -12.88
N GLY A 138 18.51 -7.70 -12.87
CA GLY A 138 18.27 -6.39 -12.27
C GLY A 138 17.72 -5.41 -13.29
N PHE A 139 16.74 -4.61 -12.88
CA PHE A 139 16.24 -3.48 -13.67
C PHE A 139 16.89 -2.19 -13.16
N SER A 140 17.59 -1.48 -14.05
CA SER A 140 18.25 -0.22 -13.71
C SER A 140 18.20 0.79 -14.85
N LEU A 141 17.86 2.04 -14.49
CA LEU A 141 17.92 3.22 -15.34
C LEU A 141 19.36 3.75 -15.47
N ALA A 142 20.23 3.46 -14.49
CA ALA A 142 21.58 4.02 -14.40
C ALA A 142 22.69 3.03 -14.83
N GLY A 143 22.33 1.79 -15.19
CA GLY A 143 23.29 0.77 -15.62
C GLY A 143 24.25 0.36 -14.50
N ASN A 144 23.79 -0.51 -13.59
CA ASN A 144 24.51 -1.69 -13.09
C ASN A 144 23.86 -2.25 -11.81
N VAL A 145 23.34 -3.49 -11.87
CA VAL A 145 23.31 -4.42 -10.72
C VAL A 145 23.30 -5.87 -11.25
N GLY A 146 24.27 -6.71 -10.88
CA GLY A 146 24.23 -8.19 -11.07
C GLY A 146 24.27 -8.73 -12.50
N ASN A 147 24.42 -10.06 -12.64
CA ASN A 147 24.93 -10.75 -13.85
C ASN A 147 24.11 -10.59 -15.16
N ILE A 148 22.89 -10.04 -15.14
CA ILE A 148 22.17 -9.60 -16.35
C ILE A 148 21.47 -8.27 -16.03
N ALA A 149 21.98 -7.16 -16.58
CA ALA A 149 21.39 -5.84 -16.41
C ALA A 149 20.49 -5.48 -17.61
N VAL A 150 19.22 -5.17 -17.34
CA VAL A 150 18.31 -4.57 -18.33
C VAL A 150 18.46 -3.06 -18.27
N THR A 151 19.27 -2.48 -19.16
CA THR A 151 19.38 -1.01 -19.27
C THR A 151 18.18 -0.48 -20.04
N LEU A 152 17.36 0.36 -19.39
CA LEU A 152 16.21 1.00 -20.03
C LEU A 152 16.66 2.32 -20.70
N PRO A 153 16.61 2.44 -22.04
CA PRO A 153 17.16 3.60 -22.76
C PRO A 153 16.38 4.91 -22.58
N ALA A 154 15.22 4.90 -21.92
CA ALA A 154 14.42 6.08 -21.61
C ALA A 154 13.47 5.82 -20.42
N SER A 155 12.99 6.87 -19.76
CA SER A 155 12.02 6.82 -18.64
C SER A 155 10.60 6.42 -19.06
N THR A 156 10.34 6.16 -20.34
CA THR A 156 8.99 5.93 -20.88
C THR A 156 8.91 4.68 -21.77
N GLN A 157 9.40 3.55 -21.26
CA GLN A 157 9.20 2.26 -21.93
C GLN A 157 7.83 1.66 -21.60
N THR A 158 7.11 1.20 -22.62
CA THR A 158 5.91 0.36 -22.45
C THR A 158 6.32 -1.03 -21.95
N ALA A 159 5.40 -1.74 -21.30
CA ALA A 159 5.67 -3.11 -20.81
C ALA A 159 6.11 -4.07 -21.94
N ALA A 160 5.59 -3.89 -23.17
CA ALA A 160 6.02 -4.66 -24.34
C ALA A 160 7.46 -4.36 -24.78
N GLN A 161 7.89 -3.10 -24.70
CA GLN A 161 9.28 -2.73 -25.00
C GLN A 161 10.25 -3.30 -23.95
N ILE A 162 9.85 -3.33 -22.67
CA ILE A 162 10.64 -3.96 -21.60
C ILE A 162 10.76 -5.47 -21.84
N ALA A 163 9.66 -6.14 -22.16
CA ALA A 163 9.65 -7.56 -22.49
C ALA A 163 10.60 -7.88 -23.66
N ALA A 164 10.58 -7.07 -24.72
CA ALA A 164 11.49 -7.20 -25.87
C ALA A 164 12.97 -7.00 -25.51
N LEU A 165 13.29 -6.10 -24.57
CA LEU A 165 14.66 -5.89 -24.08
C LEU A 165 15.16 -7.06 -23.22
N MET A 166 14.27 -7.72 -22.48
CA MET A 166 14.63 -8.88 -21.64
C MET A 166 14.97 -10.13 -22.45
N GLN A 167 14.31 -10.34 -23.59
CA GLN A 167 14.50 -11.55 -24.39
C GLN A 167 15.96 -11.84 -24.80
N PRO A 168 16.71 -10.92 -25.44
CA PRO A 168 18.10 -11.19 -25.81
C PRO A 168 19.01 -11.37 -24.60
N LEU A 169 18.69 -10.72 -23.48
CA LEU A 169 19.45 -10.80 -22.23
C LEU A 169 19.31 -12.18 -21.58
N ILE A 170 18.09 -12.73 -21.56
CA ILE A 170 17.84 -14.09 -21.07
C ILE A 170 18.46 -15.14 -22.00
N HIS A 171 18.37 -14.94 -23.32
CA HIS A 171 19.01 -15.83 -24.30
C HIS A 171 20.55 -15.83 -24.25
N ALA A 172 21.18 -14.80 -23.68
CA ALA A 172 22.63 -14.78 -23.51
C ALA A 172 23.11 -15.84 -22.49
N HIS A 173 22.21 -16.35 -21.64
CA HIS A 173 22.50 -17.42 -20.70
C HIS A 173 22.15 -18.79 -21.31
N ALA A 174 23.13 -19.68 -21.44
CA ALA A 174 22.97 -20.96 -22.14
C ALA A 174 21.87 -21.87 -21.55
N ASP A 175 21.56 -21.72 -20.25
CA ASP A 175 20.55 -22.52 -19.56
C ASP A 175 19.11 -22.00 -19.74
N PHE A 176 18.89 -20.82 -20.33
CA PHE A 176 17.56 -20.21 -20.42
C PHE A 176 17.20 -19.82 -21.85
N SER A 177 15.90 -19.88 -22.14
CA SER A 177 15.30 -19.26 -23.32
C SER A 177 14.10 -18.42 -22.93
N ALA A 178 13.76 -17.42 -23.73
CA ALA A 178 12.62 -16.56 -23.48
C ALA A 178 11.78 -16.35 -24.74
N THR A 179 10.46 -16.44 -24.59
CA THR A 179 9.50 -16.02 -25.62
C THR A 179 8.74 -14.80 -25.11
N VAL A 180 8.49 -13.85 -26.01
CA VAL A 180 7.79 -12.60 -25.68
C VAL A 180 6.49 -12.55 -26.47
N SER A 181 5.39 -12.28 -25.78
CA SER A 181 4.07 -12.06 -26.38
C SER A 181 3.46 -10.79 -25.81
N GLY A 182 3.57 -9.69 -26.55
CA GLY A 182 3.18 -8.37 -26.04
C GLY A 182 4.03 -7.98 -24.83
N ALA A 183 3.40 -7.88 -23.66
CA ALA A 183 4.05 -7.54 -22.40
C ALA A 183 4.36 -8.74 -21.50
N GLU A 184 4.13 -9.96 -21.99
CA GLU A 184 4.42 -11.20 -21.29
C GLU A 184 5.77 -11.76 -21.72
N VAL A 185 6.61 -12.12 -20.74
CA VAL A 185 7.87 -12.85 -20.94
C VAL A 185 7.72 -14.25 -20.37
N THR A 186 7.77 -15.27 -21.24
CA THR A 186 7.81 -16.66 -20.82
C THR A 186 9.25 -17.15 -20.86
N VAL A 187 9.83 -17.45 -19.69
CA VAL A 187 11.19 -17.99 -19.54
C VAL A 187 11.14 -19.50 -19.42
N THR A 188 11.88 -20.21 -20.26
CA THR A 188 12.03 -21.66 -20.21
C THR A 188 13.46 -22.03 -19.80
N ASN A 189 13.62 -22.81 -18.74
CA ASN A 189 14.90 -23.39 -18.37
C ASN A 189 15.17 -24.65 -19.22
N ALA A 190 16.25 -24.62 -20.00
CA ALA A 190 16.67 -25.70 -20.89
C ALA A 190 17.55 -26.75 -20.18
N ALA A 191 18.06 -26.47 -18.98
CA ALA A 191 18.80 -27.42 -18.19
C ALA A 191 17.85 -28.42 -17.49
N ASN A 192 18.20 -29.71 -17.53
CA ASN A 192 17.45 -30.83 -16.93
C ASN A 192 17.41 -30.85 -15.38
N GLY A 193 17.49 -29.68 -14.73
CA GLY A 193 17.49 -29.56 -13.26
C GLY A 193 16.16 -29.04 -12.72
N LEU A 194 15.89 -29.38 -11.46
CA LEU A 194 14.72 -28.89 -10.73
C LEU A 194 14.86 -27.37 -10.53
N VAL A 195 14.00 -26.59 -11.17
CA VAL A 195 13.90 -25.15 -10.87
C VAL A 195 13.03 -25.01 -9.64
N THR A 196 13.61 -24.61 -8.52
CA THR A 196 12.85 -24.06 -7.40
C THR A 196 12.71 -22.57 -7.62
N ASP A 197 11.54 -22.13 -8.02
CA ASP A 197 11.20 -20.72 -8.20
C ASP A 197 11.22 -20.01 -6.84
N SER A 198 12.12 -19.04 -6.66
CA SER A 198 12.12 -18.14 -5.50
C SER A 198 11.42 -16.85 -5.88
N THR A 199 10.09 -16.91 -5.86
CA THR A 199 9.16 -15.80 -5.61
C THR A 199 9.43 -14.48 -6.36
N ILE A 200 8.83 -14.32 -7.54
CA ILE A 200 8.33 -13.00 -7.97
C ILE A 200 6.87 -12.91 -7.58
N SER A 201 6.53 -12.01 -6.65
CA SER A 201 5.14 -11.67 -6.38
C SER A 201 4.65 -10.65 -7.40
N SER A 202 3.54 -10.95 -8.07
CA SER A 202 2.79 -10.01 -8.92
C SER A 202 1.81 -9.14 -8.12
N ALA A 203 2.02 -8.99 -6.80
CA ALA A 203 1.07 -8.33 -5.90
C ALA A 203 1.32 -6.82 -5.70
N ASP A 204 2.33 -6.24 -6.35
CA ASP A 204 2.53 -4.79 -6.37
C ASP A 204 1.59 -4.17 -7.43
N PRO A 205 0.52 -3.43 -7.03
CA PRO A 205 -0.42 -2.84 -7.97
C PRO A 205 0.21 -1.78 -8.89
N SER A 206 1.47 -1.37 -8.65
CA SER A 206 2.22 -0.50 -9.56
C SER A 206 2.82 -1.22 -10.77
N THR A 207 2.77 -2.56 -10.83
CA THR A 207 3.32 -3.38 -11.93
C THR A 207 2.26 -3.87 -12.93
N THR A 208 1.04 -3.33 -12.88
CA THR A 208 -0.05 -3.72 -13.79
C THR A 208 0.38 -3.60 -15.25
N GLY A 209 0.53 -4.74 -15.92
CA GLY A 209 0.83 -4.82 -17.34
C GLY A 209 2.06 -5.63 -17.74
N PHE A 210 2.91 -6.08 -16.80
CA PHE A 210 4.05 -6.95 -17.08
C PHE A 210 3.91 -8.29 -16.34
N THR A 211 4.12 -9.41 -17.03
CA THR A 211 4.00 -10.75 -16.43
C THR A 211 5.18 -11.62 -16.86
N VAL A 212 5.79 -12.31 -15.90
CA VAL A 212 6.85 -13.30 -16.16
C VAL A 212 6.31 -14.68 -15.79
N ALA A 213 6.25 -15.58 -16.76
CA ALA A 213 5.94 -16.98 -16.53
C ALA A 213 7.23 -17.81 -16.64
N VAL A 214 7.50 -18.68 -15.67
CA VAL A 214 8.66 -19.58 -15.70
C VAL A 214 8.16 -21.00 -15.98
N LEU A 215 8.56 -21.57 -17.13
CA LEU A 215 8.31 -22.96 -17.47
C LEU A 215 9.57 -23.80 -17.23
N THR A 216 9.42 -24.89 -16.47
CA THR A 216 10.48 -25.90 -16.32
C THR A 216 10.27 -27.01 -17.35
N ALA A 217 11.28 -27.30 -18.16
CA ALA A 217 11.21 -28.43 -19.09
C ALA A 217 10.98 -29.75 -18.33
N GLY A 218 9.92 -30.48 -18.65
CA GLY A 218 9.65 -31.83 -18.13
C GLY A 218 8.58 -31.97 -17.04
N LYS A 219 7.90 -30.90 -16.62
CA LYS A 219 6.68 -31.00 -15.80
C LYS A 219 5.58 -30.06 -16.29
N THR A 220 4.64 -30.59 -17.06
CA THR A 220 3.35 -29.95 -17.36
C THR A 220 2.41 -30.17 -16.17
N GLY A 221 2.45 -29.25 -15.21
CA GLY A 221 1.46 -29.18 -14.13
C GLY A 221 1.19 -27.71 -13.83
N ALA A 222 -0.07 -27.30 -13.90
CA ALA A 222 -0.49 -25.99 -13.41
C ALA A 222 -0.19 -25.92 -11.91
N LEU A 223 0.81 -25.14 -11.52
CA LEU A 223 1.08 -24.85 -10.11
C LEU A 223 0.02 -23.85 -9.65
N THR A 224 -0.79 -24.28 -8.68
CA THR A 224 -1.66 -23.36 -7.93
C THR A 224 -0.80 -22.75 -6.84
N TYR A 225 -0.59 -21.44 -6.90
CA TYR A 225 0.20 -20.70 -5.92
C TYR A 225 -0.68 -20.32 -4.74
N VAL A 226 -0.27 -20.71 -3.53
CA VAL A 226 -0.79 -20.16 -2.27
C VAL A 226 0.36 -19.39 -1.63
N LEU A 227 0.15 -18.09 -1.43
CA LEU A 227 1.12 -17.17 -0.85
C LEU A 227 1.01 -17.18 0.68
N VAL A 228 2.16 -17.12 1.36
CA VAL A 228 2.26 -16.63 2.74
C VAL A 228 3.33 -15.54 2.71
N ASP A 229 2.92 -14.32 3.04
CA ASP A 229 3.74 -13.12 3.08
C ASP A 229 3.96 -12.73 4.56
N GLU A 230 5.19 -12.41 4.97
CA GLU A 230 5.45 -11.92 6.34
C GLU A 230 4.83 -10.53 6.60
N THR A 231 4.47 -9.79 5.54
CA THR A 231 3.65 -8.56 5.64
C THR A 231 2.14 -8.83 5.68
N GLN A 232 1.67 -10.05 5.37
CA GLN A 232 0.25 -10.43 5.49
C GLN A 232 -0.25 -10.60 6.93
N ILE A 233 0.61 -10.46 7.94
CA ILE A 233 0.13 -10.29 9.32
C ILE A 233 -0.70 -9.00 9.43
N ALA A 234 -0.57 -8.01 8.55
CA ALA A 234 -1.40 -6.80 8.60
C ALA A 234 -2.77 -6.91 7.88
N SER A 235 -2.90 -7.69 6.80
CA SER A 235 -4.05 -7.53 5.89
C SER A 235 -5.21 -8.54 6.02
N GLU A 236 -5.05 -9.67 6.72
CA GLU A 236 -6.16 -10.65 6.89
C GLU A 236 -7.19 -10.31 7.99
N ALA A 237 -7.19 -9.08 8.51
CA ALA A 237 -8.17 -8.65 9.51
C ALA A 237 -8.79 -7.29 9.19
N GLY A 238 -9.19 -7.04 7.94
CA GLY A 238 -10.06 -5.90 7.61
C GLY A 238 -9.56 -4.53 8.11
N TRP A 239 -8.25 -4.30 8.12
CA TRP A 239 -7.68 -3.04 8.58
C TRP A 239 -7.71 -2.03 7.43
N ARG A 240 -8.78 -1.22 7.44
CA ARG A 240 -8.89 0.05 6.70
C ARG A 240 -7.68 0.92 7.11
N GLU A 241 -6.93 1.46 6.14
CA GLU A 241 -5.99 2.54 6.44
C GLU A 241 -6.79 3.76 6.93
N LEU A 242 -6.74 4.01 8.24
CA LEU A 242 -7.39 5.17 8.84
C LEU A 242 -6.49 6.40 8.66
N PRO A 243 -7.05 7.61 8.42
CA PRO A 243 -6.30 8.82 8.05
C PRO A 243 -5.37 9.39 9.14
N THR A 244 -5.19 8.69 10.26
CA THR A 244 -4.31 9.06 11.36
C THR A 244 -3.63 7.81 11.88
N VAL A 245 -2.60 7.33 11.18
CA VAL A 245 -1.82 6.17 11.62
C VAL A 245 -1.04 6.57 12.88
N ILE A 246 -1.60 6.27 14.05
CA ILE A 246 -0.87 6.31 15.31
C ILE A 246 -0.05 5.02 15.39
N GLY A 247 1.25 5.14 15.20
CA GLY A 247 2.19 4.05 15.37
C GLY A 247 3.56 4.50 15.87
N PHE A 248 4.36 3.52 16.29
CA PHE A 248 5.75 3.68 16.68
C PHE A 248 6.54 2.40 16.35
N SER A 249 7.86 2.51 16.30
CA SER A 249 8.80 1.39 16.38
C SER A 249 9.96 1.75 17.29
N ALA A 250 10.38 0.79 18.10
CA ALA A 250 11.50 0.93 19.00
C ALA A 250 12.32 -0.36 19.03
N ILE A 251 13.63 -0.20 19.18
CA ILE A 251 14.60 -1.28 19.20
C ILE A 251 15.51 -1.16 20.43
N ASN A 252 16.15 -2.26 20.81
CA ASN A 252 17.27 -2.22 21.73
C ASN A 252 18.58 -2.05 20.94
N SER A 253 18.96 -0.81 20.63
CA SER A 253 20.14 -0.56 19.78
C SER A 253 21.44 -0.37 20.55
N THR A 254 21.46 -0.52 21.89
CA THR A 254 22.68 -0.26 22.68
C THR A 254 23.78 -1.30 22.44
N GLY A 255 23.53 -2.34 21.64
CA GLY A 255 24.46 -3.43 21.36
C GLY A 255 24.76 -4.31 22.59
N THR A 256 24.10 -4.04 23.71
CA THR A 256 24.25 -4.79 24.95
C THR A 256 23.04 -5.69 25.17
N ASN A 257 23.31 -6.97 25.43
CA ASN A 257 22.27 -7.90 25.83
C ASN A 257 21.64 -7.43 27.14
N GLN A 258 20.32 -7.47 27.21
CA GLN A 258 19.62 -7.21 28.46
C GLN A 258 19.58 -8.49 29.31
N THR A 259 19.93 -8.37 30.58
CA THR A 259 19.84 -9.48 31.53
C THR A 259 18.39 -9.66 31.96
N ILE A 260 17.82 -10.84 31.70
CA ILE A 260 16.52 -11.23 32.24
C ILE A 260 16.73 -11.69 33.69
N GLY A 261 16.16 -10.96 34.65
CA GLY A 261 16.26 -11.27 36.07
C GLY A 261 15.54 -12.58 36.43
N SER A 262 15.78 -13.09 37.64
CA SER A 262 15.13 -14.31 38.18
C SER A 262 13.69 -14.07 38.67
N GLY A 263 13.16 -12.85 38.54
CA GLY A 263 11.79 -12.51 38.92
C GLY A 263 10.73 -13.12 38.00
N ALA A 264 9.47 -13.11 38.45
CA ALA A 264 8.33 -13.61 37.69
C ALA A 264 8.15 -12.88 36.35
N TYR A 265 8.52 -11.58 36.29
CA TYR A 265 8.47 -10.76 35.09
C TYR A 265 9.70 -9.84 35.05
N THR A 266 10.34 -9.73 33.89
CA THR A 266 11.38 -8.72 33.63
C THR A 266 10.88 -7.80 32.52
N LYS A 267 10.86 -6.50 32.77
CA LYS A 267 10.56 -5.50 31.74
C LYS A 267 11.74 -5.38 30.80
N LEU A 268 11.48 -5.51 29.50
CA LEU A 268 12.47 -5.25 28.45
C LEU A 268 12.49 -3.76 28.13
N ASN A 269 13.69 -3.23 27.93
CA ASN A 269 13.93 -1.83 27.59
C ASN A 269 14.23 -1.69 26.09
N PHE A 270 13.43 -0.92 25.36
CA PHE A 270 13.64 -0.55 23.96
C PHE A 270 13.87 0.96 23.92
N VAL A 271 15.05 1.39 24.38
CA VAL A 271 15.36 2.81 24.62
C VAL A 271 15.59 3.61 23.34
N THR A 272 15.75 2.93 22.20
CA THR A 272 15.97 3.58 20.91
C THR A 272 14.69 3.57 20.10
N GLN A 273 14.09 4.74 19.94
CA GLN A 273 12.96 4.93 19.04
C GLN A 273 13.45 4.99 17.59
N SER A 274 12.94 4.10 16.74
CA SER A 274 13.19 4.13 15.30
C SER A 274 12.24 5.12 14.61
N TRP A 275 10.97 5.11 14.98
CA TRP A 275 9.99 6.11 14.55
C TRP A 275 8.83 6.21 15.54
N ASP A 276 8.17 7.37 15.58
CA ASP A 276 6.92 7.59 16.31
C ASP A 276 6.15 8.72 15.63
N SER A 277 4.99 8.39 15.12
CA SER A 277 4.13 9.32 14.37
C SER A 277 3.54 10.45 15.24
N HIS A 278 3.40 10.23 16.56
CA HIS A 278 2.61 11.11 17.44
C HIS A 278 3.24 11.32 18.82
N ASN A 279 4.52 11.02 19.01
CA ASN A 279 5.23 11.10 20.30
C ASN A 279 4.47 10.42 21.45
N GLN A 280 3.92 9.23 21.18
CA GLN A 280 3.19 8.41 22.13
C GLN A 280 4.05 7.30 22.75
N TYR A 281 5.21 7.01 22.17
CA TYR A 281 6.21 6.14 22.76
C TYR A 281 7.17 6.95 23.65
N GLU A 282 7.38 6.48 24.86
CA GLU A 282 8.30 7.06 25.84
C GLU A 282 9.53 6.14 25.97
N PRO A 283 10.67 6.45 25.32
CA PRO A 283 11.80 5.53 25.21
C PRO A 283 12.46 5.23 26.56
N THR A 284 12.55 6.23 27.45
CA THR A 284 13.11 6.10 28.80
C THR A 284 12.38 5.07 29.65
N LEU A 285 11.07 4.96 29.47
CA LEU A 285 10.23 3.98 30.14
C LEU A 285 9.87 2.81 29.26
N SER A 286 10.32 2.75 28.00
CA SER A 286 9.95 1.74 27.01
C SER A 286 8.45 1.44 27.01
N ARG A 287 7.66 2.51 26.89
CA ARG A 287 6.21 2.50 27.12
C ARG A 287 5.49 3.24 26.00
N PHE A 288 4.48 2.60 25.41
CA PHE A 288 3.52 3.28 24.56
C PHE A 288 2.36 3.85 25.41
N ILE A 289 1.97 5.10 25.15
CA ILE A 289 0.91 5.84 25.83
C ILE A 289 -0.27 6.01 24.86
N CYS A 290 -1.31 5.19 25.05
CA CYS A 290 -2.54 5.30 24.29
C CYS A 290 -3.29 6.59 24.65
N ARG A 291 -3.27 7.60 23.77
CA ARG A 291 -3.99 8.88 23.98
C ARG A 291 -5.38 8.92 23.35
N VAL A 292 -5.61 8.07 22.35
CA VAL A 292 -6.88 8.00 21.62
C VAL A 292 -7.49 6.62 21.86
N PRO A 293 -8.75 6.50 22.30
CA PRO A 293 -9.42 5.21 22.39
C PRO A 293 -9.48 4.54 21.01
N GLY A 294 -9.13 3.25 20.95
CA GLY A 294 -9.11 2.56 19.66
C GLY A 294 -8.58 1.13 19.73
N LYS A 295 -8.48 0.51 18.56
CA LYS A 295 -7.83 -0.79 18.40
C LYS A 295 -6.39 -0.58 17.98
N TYR A 296 -5.48 -1.26 18.66
CA TYR A 296 -4.05 -1.16 18.39
C TYR A 296 -3.48 -2.54 18.10
N LEU A 297 -2.56 -2.58 17.13
CA LEU A 297 -1.76 -3.76 16.80
C LEU A 297 -0.36 -3.58 17.41
N PHE A 298 0.07 -4.56 18.18
CA PHE A 298 1.45 -4.64 18.66
C PHE A 298 2.12 -5.89 18.10
N ALA A 299 3.32 -5.71 17.53
CA ALA A 299 4.20 -6.76 17.07
C ALA A 299 5.61 -6.50 17.61
N GLY A 300 6.36 -7.56 17.90
CA GLY A 300 7.73 -7.45 18.38
C GLY A 300 8.48 -8.77 18.29
N GLN A 301 9.78 -8.68 18.01
CA GLN A 301 10.72 -9.80 17.98
C GLN A 301 11.74 -9.65 19.10
N ILE A 302 12.03 -10.73 19.82
CA ILE A 302 13.07 -10.80 20.83
C ILE A 302 14.07 -11.88 20.43
N ASP A 303 15.29 -11.48 20.12
CA ASP A 303 16.37 -12.43 19.89
C ASP A 303 17.06 -12.75 21.22
N LEU A 304 17.05 -14.04 21.57
CA LEU A 304 17.74 -14.52 22.76
C LEU A 304 19.19 -14.83 22.40
N ALA A 305 20.11 -14.01 22.89
CA ALA A 305 21.54 -14.26 22.74
C ALA A 305 21.94 -15.51 23.55
N ASN A 306 21.99 -16.65 22.86
CA ASN A 306 22.65 -17.90 23.26
C ASN A 306 22.13 -18.57 24.55
N THR A 307 21.26 -19.56 24.41
CA THR A 307 20.92 -20.48 25.51
C THR A 307 21.61 -21.82 25.29
N SER A 308 22.61 -22.13 26.11
CA SER A 308 22.99 -23.51 26.36
C SER A 308 21.73 -24.28 26.81
N THR A 309 21.28 -25.21 25.95
CA THR A 309 20.44 -26.42 26.10
C THR A 309 19.40 -26.59 27.23
N SER A 310 19.11 -25.61 28.06
CA SER A 310 18.06 -25.70 29.08
C SER A 310 16.73 -25.29 28.48
N SER A 311 15.75 -26.19 28.61
CA SER A 311 14.38 -26.19 28.09
C SER A 311 13.47 -25.08 28.63
N THR A 312 14.00 -23.88 28.85
CA THR A 312 13.28 -22.75 29.42
C THR A 312 12.56 -21.99 28.32
N ARG A 313 11.27 -22.28 28.12
CA ARG A 313 10.39 -21.48 27.25
C ARG A 313 10.27 -20.07 27.82
N LYS A 314 10.68 -19.06 27.06
CA LYS A 314 10.41 -17.65 27.37
C LYS A 314 9.18 -17.23 26.57
N ILE A 315 8.26 -16.51 27.21
CA ILE A 315 7.01 -16.03 26.60
C ILE A 315 7.08 -14.51 26.63
N LEU A 316 6.90 -13.86 25.48
CA LEU A 316 6.72 -12.42 25.42
C LEU A 316 5.29 -12.09 25.85
N GLN A 317 5.14 -11.25 26.85
CA GLN A 317 3.83 -10.82 27.37
C GLN A 317 3.69 -9.31 27.24
N PHE A 318 2.53 -8.87 26.74
CA PHE A 318 2.16 -7.46 26.70
C PHE A 318 1.21 -7.16 27.87
N HIS A 319 1.41 -6.03 28.54
CA HIS A 319 0.60 -5.61 29.69
C HIS A 319 -0.22 -4.36 29.36
N LYS A 320 -1.51 -4.37 29.72
CA LYS A 320 -2.38 -3.18 29.76
C LYS A 320 -2.62 -2.82 31.23
N GLY A 321 -1.88 -1.83 31.73
CA GLY A 321 -1.87 -1.53 33.17
C GLY A 321 -1.26 -2.69 33.96
N SER A 322 -1.99 -3.21 34.96
CA SER A 322 -1.59 -4.38 35.76
C SER A 322 -2.04 -5.73 35.17
N VAL A 323 -2.80 -5.73 34.07
CA VAL A 323 -3.34 -6.96 33.47
C VAL A 323 -2.43 -7.44 32.33
N GLY A 324 -1.88 -8.64 32.46
CA GLY A 324 -1.06 -9.28 31.43
C GLY A 324 -1.92 -10.03 30.40
N VAL A 325 -1.56 -9.94 29.12
CA VAL A 325 -2.21 -10.63 27.99
C VAL A 325 -1.23 -11.66 27.43
N TYR A 326 -1.54 -12.95 27.55
CA TYR A 326 -0.65 -14.07 27.19
C TYR A 326 -0.74 -14.45 25.71
N ALA A 327 0.40 -14.67 25.03
CA ALA A 327 0.46 -15.40 23.77
C ALA A 327 1.87 -15.97 23.53
N THR A 328 1.97 -17.14 22.90
CA THR A 328 3.25 -17.86 22.66
C THR A 328 3.88 -17.58 21.30
N SER A 329 3.19 -16.83 20.45
CA SER A 329 3.62 -16.16 19.22
C SER A 329 2.57 -15.06 18.99
N VAL A 330 2.98 -13.79 18.90
CA VAL A 330 2.08 -12.69 19.28
C VAL A 330 1.76 -11.76 18.12
N LYS A 331 0.60 -11.97 17.52
CA LYS A 331 -0.21 -10.91 16.91
C LYS A 331 -1.26 -10.52 17.94
N ILE A 332 -1.04 -9.44 18.70
CA ILE A 332 -2.07 -8.91 19.62
C ILE A 332 -2.83 -7.80 18.94
N ILE A 333 -4.11 -8.07 18.70
CA ILE A 333 -5.11 -7.03 18.47
C ILE A 333 -5.76 -6.79 19.83
N ALA A 334 -5.53 -5.63 20.42
CA ALA A 334 -6.12 -5.26 21.70
C ALA A 334 -7.10 -4.09 21.53
N ASP A 335 -8.31 -4.24 22.08
CA ASP A 335 -9.25 -3.14 22.24
C ASP A 335 -8.82 -2.30 23.46
N ILE A 336 -8.34 -1.08 23.20
CA ILE A 336 -7.86 -0.17 24.24
C ILE A 336 -8.86 0.97 24.42
N THR A 337 -9.72 0.82 25.43
CA THR A 337 -10.48 1.95 26.00
C THR A 337 -9.55 2.74 26.92
N VAL A 338 -9.39 4.03 26.67
CA VAL A 338 -8.73 4.95 27.61
C VAL A 338 -9.72 5.21 28.74
N ALA A 339 -9.32 4.98 29.99
CA ALA A 339 -10.12 5.44 31.12
C ALA A 339 -10.13 6.98 31.10
N THR A 340 -11.30 7.58 30.92
CA THR A 340 -11.45 9.01 31.21
C THR A 340 -11.11 9.23 32.69
N PRO A 341 -10.30 10.25 33.01
CA PRO A 341 -10.01 10.58 34.40
C PRO A 341 -11.28 10.87 35.20
#